data_AF-A0A3A4RDL2-F1
#
_entry.id   AF-A0A3A4RDL2-F1
#
_cell.length_a   1.000
_cell.length_b   1.000
_cell.length_c   1.000
_cell.angle_alpha   90.00
_cell.angle_beta   90.00
_cell.angle_gamma   90.00
#
_symmetry.space_group_name_H-M   'P 1'
#
loop_
_entity.id
_entity.type
_entity.pdbx_description
1 polymer ?
#
loop_
_entity_poly.entity_id
_entity_poly.type
_entity_poly.pdbx_seq_one_letter_code
_entity_poly.pdbx_strand_id
1 'polypeptide(L)'
;MWNGACAHTGPWSRLSGAADDAPLTPWALLGTRLAELCQLSLDEGGAVLGSGAVATGPRRGLAWVEMARGLLVHQVEVDAASQRVLACRVVAPTEWNFHPHGTVAQRLARLDPDLPPAELARRVHLLLAAFDPCVPFGIERLGTARAAMREAGHA
;
A
#
# COMPACT_ATOMS: atom_id res chain seq x y z
N MET A 1 9.30 0.25 -6.21
CA MET A 1 10.30 0.73 -5.23
C MET A 1 10.60 2.20 -5.51
N TRP A 2 10.75 3.03 -4.47
CA TRP A 2 11.11 4.45 -4.50
C TRP A 2 12.52 4.61 -3.93
N ASN A 3 13.43 5.27 -4.64
CA ASN A 3 14.86 5.40 -4.25
C ASN A 3 15.52 4.07 -3.81
N GLY A 4 15.16 2.96 -4.47
CA GLY A 4 15.69 1.63 -4.14
C GLY A 4 15.04 0.94 -2.93
N ALA A 5 14.06 1.58 -2.26
CA ALA A 5 13.34 1.03 -1.12
C ALA A 5 11.83 0.88 -1.39
N CYS A 6 11.13 0.10 -0.57
CA CYS A 6 9.66 0.12 -0.59
C CYS A 6 9.15 1.34 0.17
N ALA A 7 8.17 2.03 -0.40
CA ALA A 7 7.52 3.18 0.24
C ALA A 7 6.21 2.74 0.91
N HIS A 8 5.94 3.30 2.08
CA HIS A 8 4.61 3.29 2.69
C HIS A 8 3.87 4.54 2.22
N THR A 9 2.61 4.41 1.83
CA THR A 9 1.74 5.56 1.53
C THR A 9 0.41 5.42 2.25
N GLY A 10 -0.25 6.53 2.55
CA GLY A 10 -1.52 6.56 3.28
C GLY A 10 -1.61 7.70 4.29
N PRO A 11 -2.72 7.77 5.04
CA PRO A 11 -2.97 8.81 6.05
C PRO A 11 -1.82 8.97 7.04
N TRP A 12 -1.22 7.85 7.47
CA TRP A 12 -0.04 7.87 8.34
C TRP A 12 1.12 8.65 7.74
N SER A 13 1.46 8.40 6.48
CA SER A 13 2.62 9.02 5.82
C SER A 13 2.38 10.48 5.44
N ARG A 14 1.12 10.89 5.29
CA ARG A 14 0.73 12.29 5.02
C ARG A 14 0.72 13.15 6.28
N LEU A 15 0.19 12.60 7.37
CA LEU A 15 0.05 13.32 8.64
C LEU A 15 1.30 13.22 9.53
N SER A 16 2.29 12.42 9.15
CA SER A 16 3.57 12.29 9.87
C SER A 16 4.49 13.49 9.62
N GLY A 17 4.08 14.66 10.11
CA GLY A 17 4.98 15.64 10.72
C GLY A 17 4.92 15.62 12.26
N ALA A 18 3.97 14.86 12.85
CA ALA A 18 3.71 14.82 14.29
C ALA A 18 4.07 13.47 14.96
N ALA A 19 4.60 12.49 14.22
CA ALA A 19 4.68 11.08 14.66
C ALA A 19 5.99 10.37 14.29
N ASP A 20 7.11 11.08 14.17
CA ASP A 20 8.38 10.49 13.72
C ASP A 20 8.92 9.41 14.67
N ASP A 21 8.52 9.42 15.95
CA ASP A 21 8.94 8.44 16.96
C ASP A 21 7.88 7.38 17.32
N ALA A 22 6.64 7.52 16.83
CA ALA A 22 5.57 6.60 17.21
C ALA A 22 5.65 5.30 16.38
N PRO A 23 5.60 4.11 17.02
CA PRO A 23 5.63 2.86 16.28
C PRO A 23 4.37 2.75 15.41
N LEU A 24 4.58 2.50 14.12
CA LEU A 24 3.48 2.19 13.19
C LEU A 24 2.84 0.85 13.58
N THR A 25 1.75 0.93 14.33
CA THR A 25 0.91 -0.20 14.74
C THR A 25 -0.41 -0.20 13.96
N PRO A 26 -1.16 -1.32 13.92
CA PRO A 26 -2.50 -1.33 13.34
C PRO A 26 -3.43 -0.26 13.95
N TRP A 27 -3.31 -0.01 15.26
CA TRP A 27 -4.08 1.02 15.95
C TRP A 27 -3.67 2.43 15.55
N ALA A 28 -2.38 2.67 15.34
CA ALA A 28 -1.87 3.95 14.87
C ALA A 28 -2.38 4.26 13.43
N LEU A 29 -2.41 3.25 12.56
CA LEU A 29 -3.00 3.35 11.21
C LEU A 29 -4.50 3.68 11.26
N LEU A 30 -5.26 3.00 12.13
CA LEU A 30 -6.69 3.28 12.30
C LEU A 30 -6.93 4.66 12.91
N GLY A 31 -6.14 5.05 13.91
CA GLY A 31 -6.22 6.36 14.55
C GLY A 31 -5.93 7.51 13.58
N THR A 32 -4.89 7.38 12.75
CA THR A 32 -4.56 8.41 11.74
C THR A 32 -5.63 8.56 10.67
N ARG A 33 -6.33 7.47 10.29
CA ARG A 33 -7.50 7.56 9.40
C ARG A 33 -8.64 8.37 10.01
N LEU A 34 -8.94 8.14 11.30
CA LEU A 34 -9.96 8.91 12.00
C LEU A 34 -9.56 10.38 12.14
N ALA A 35 -8.29 10.64 12.48
CA ALA A 35 -7.76 12.00 12.56
C ALA A 35 -7.84 12.74 11.22
N GLU A 36 -7.45 12.08 10.13
CA GLU A 36 -7.55 12.65 8.77
C GLU A 36 -9.01 12.91 8.38
N LEU A 37 -9.93 11.98 8.68
CA LEU A 37 -11.36 12.18 8.43
C LEU A 37 -11.89 13.40 9.17
N CYS A 38 -11.52 13.59 10.44
CA CYS A 38 -11.89 14.78 11.20
C CYS A 38 -11.33 16.06 10.56
N GLN A 39 -10.05 16.08 10.17
CA GLN A 39 -9.44 17.25 9.51
C GLN A 39 -10.13 17.59 8.19
N LEU A 40 -10.40 16.58 7.35
CA LEU A 40 -11.13 16.75 6.08
C LEU A 40 -12.57 17.24 6.30
N SER A 41 -13.20 16.89 7.42
CA SER A 41 -14.58 17.29 7.73
C SER A 41 -14.69 18.70 8.33
N LEU A 42 -13.60 19.25 8.86
CA LEU A 42 -13.58 20.55 9.56
C LEU A 42 -13.11 21.71 8.67
N ASP A 43 -13.01 21.50 7.36
CA ASP A 43 -12.57 22.48 6.33
C ASP A 43 -11.12 23.01 6.49
N GLU A 44 -10.34 22.43 7.40
CA GLU A 44 -8.89 22.61 7.50
C GLU A 44 -8.10 21.63 6.59
N GLY A 45 -8.79 20.73 5.88
CA GLY A 45 -8.20 19.53 5.28
C GLY A 45 -7.84 19.59 3.79
N GLY A 46 -8.22 20.64 3.04
CA GLY A 46 -7.87 20.76 1.62
C GLY A 46 -6.37 20.81 1.35
N ALA A 47 -5.59 21.29 2.32
CA ALA A 47 -4.12 21.39 2.25
C ALA A 47 -3.38 20.06 2.47
N VAL A 48 -4.05 19.03 2.99
CA VAL A 48 -3.42 17.74 3.37
C VAL A 48 -3.33 16.78 2.20
N LEU A 49 -4.25 16.87 1.24
CA LEU A 49 -4.27 15.99 0.06
C LEU A 49 -3.45 16.58 -1.08
N GLY A 50 -2.26 16.03 -1.28
CA GLY A 50 -1.41 16.36 -2.41
C GLY A 50 -1.96 15.83 -3.73
N SER A 51 -1.93 16.66 -4.78
CA SER A 51 -2.12 16.20 -6.15
C SER A 51 -1.27 17.02 -7.11
N GLY A 52 -0.99 16.47 -8.28
CA GLY A 52 -0.22 17.18 -9.29
C GLY A 52 -0.04 16.37 -10.56
N ALA A 53 0.54 17.02 -11.56
CA ALA A 53 0.91 16.39 -12.80
C ALA A 53 2.15 17.06 -13.40
N VAL A 54 2.90 16.29 -14.18
CA VAL A 54 4.08 16.75 -14.89
C VAL A 54 4.15 16.09 -16.27
N ALA A 55 4.52 16.88 -17.28
CA ALA A 55 4.86 16.33 -18.58
C ALA A 55 6.21 15.61 -18.47
N THR A 56 6.25 14.32 -18.79
CA THR A 56 7.48 13.50 -18.75
C THR A 56 8.12 13.33 -20.14
N GLY A 57 7.51 13.93 -21.17
CA GLY A 57 7.98 13.97 -22.54
C GLY A 57 6.86 14.37 -23.50
N PRO A 58 7.13 14.46 -24.81
CA PRO A 58 6.09 14.73 -25.80
C PRO A 58 4.97 13.70 -25.71
N ARG A 59 3.74 14.16 -25.46
CA ARG A 59 2.54 13.32 -25.32
C ARG A 59 2.63 12.28 -24.20
N ARG A 60 3.50 12.53 -23.20
CA ARG A 60 3.65 11.69 -22.02
C ARG A 60 3.45 12.52 -20.77
N GLY A 61 2.59 12.05 -19.88
CA GLY A 61 2.27 12.71 -18.63
C GLY A 61 2.39 11.74 -17.46
N LEU A 62 2.79 12.26 -16.31
CA LEU A 62 2.66 11.58 -15.03
C LEU A 62 1.78 12.44 -14.13
N ALA A 63 0.78 11.84 -13.52
CA ALA A 63 -0.12 12.50 -12.56
C ALA A 63 -0.19 11.69 -11.28
N TRP A 64 -0.39 12.38 -10.16
CA TRP A 64 -0.54 11.76 -8.85
C TRP A 64 -1.64 12.45 -8.04
N VAL A 65 -2.28 11.67 -7.18
CA VAL A 65 -3.31 12.15 -6.27
C VAL A 65 -3.30 11.32 -4.99
N GLU A 66 -3.40 11.98 -3.85
CA GLU A 66 -3.59 11.35 -2.56
C GLU A 66 -5.03 10.86 -2.42
N MET A 67 -5.20 9.54 -2.29
CA MET A 67 -6.48 8.87 -2.06
C MET A 67 -6.60 8.46 -0.58
N ALA A 68 -7.80 8.03 -0.16
CA ALA A 68 -8.04 7.55 1.20
C ALA A 68 -7.05 6.45 1.66
N ARG A 69 -6.58 5.60 0.74
CA ARG A 69 -5.68 4.47 1.02
C ARG A 69 -4.19 4.78 0.76
N GLY A 70 -3.87 5.98 0.27
CA GLY A 70 -2.52 6.40 -0.10
C GLY A 70 -2.41 6.93 -1.53
N LEU A 71 -1.19 6.99 -2.03
CA LEU A 71 -0.85 7.68 -3.28
C LEU A 71 -1.23 6.86 -4.50
N LEU A 72 -2.01 7.45 -5.41
CA LEU A 72 -2.31 6.90 -6.72
C LEU A 72 -1.48 7.64 -7.76
N VAL A 73 -0.73 6.90 -8.59
CA VAL A 73 0.10 7.47 -9.67
C VAL A 73 -0.33 6.89 -11.00
N HIS A 74 -0.50 7.76 -11.99
CA HIS A 74 -0.73 7.40 -13.39
C HIS A 74 0.41 7.92 -14.26
N GLN A 75 0.89 7.09 -15.18
CA GLN A 75 1.71 7.51 -16.30
C GLN A 75 0.96 7.18 -17.60
N VAL A 76 0.73 8.19 -18.44
CA VAL A 76 -0.04 8.05 -19.67
C VAL A 76 0.80 8.50 -20.86
N GLU A 77 0.72 7.75 -21.96
CA GLU A 77 1.24 8.11 -23.28
C GLU A 77 0.10 8.19 -24.28
N VAL A 78 0.08 9.24 -25.12
CA VAL A 78 -0.98 9.51 -26.09
C VAL A 78 -0.43 9.53 -27.50
N ASP A 79 -1.18 8.98 -28.44
CA ASP A 79 -0.84 9.01 -29.87
C ASP A 79 -1.03 10.40 -30.47
N ALA A 80 -0.13 10.81 -31.36
CA ALA A 80 -0.20 12.14 -31.98
C ALA A 80 -1.36 12.24 -32.98
N ALA A 81 -1.57 11.21 -33.79
CA ALA A 81 -2.51 11.27 -34.89
C ALA A 81 -3.95 11.03 -34.41
N SER A 82 -4.14 9.97 -33.63
CA SER A 82 -5.46 9.53 -33.18
C SER A 82 -5.91 10.12 -31.85
N GLN A 83 -5.02 10.78 -31.09
CA GLN A 83 -5.29 11.31 -29.75
C GLN A 83 -5.79 10.25 -28.76
N ARG A 84 -5.48 8.98 -29.02
CA ARG A 84 -5.83 7.84 -28.15
C ARG A 84 -4.71 7.52 -27.18
N VAL A 85 -5.06 6.94 -26.03
CA VAL A 85 -4.08 6.41 -25.07
C VAL A 85 -3.34 5.23 -25.70
N LEU A 86 -2.02 5.35 -25.82
CA LEU A 86 -1.12 4.29 -26.27
C LEU A 86 -0.69 3.39 -25.11
N ALA A 87 -0.42 3.99 -23.95
CA ALA A 87 -0.04 3.27 -22.75
C ALA A 87 -0.57 4.00 -21.51
N CYS A 88 -1.01 3.21 -20.53
CA CYS A 88 -1.37 3.69 -19.20
C CYS A 88 -0.74 2.75 -18.18
N ARG A 89 0.17 3.26 -17.36
CA ARG A 89 0.74 2.55 -16.22
C ARG A 89 0.21 3.18 -14.95
N VAL A 90 -0.24 2.35 -14.03
CA VAL A 90 -0.83 2.78 -12.77
C VAL A 90 -0.05 2.17 -11.64
N VAL A 91 0.22 2.97 -10.60
CA VAL A 91 0.59 2.45 -9.28
C VAL A 91 -0.55 2.80 -8.34
N ALA A 92 -1.35 1.80 -7.99
CA ALA A 92 -2.47 1.93 -7.08
C ALA A 92 -1.97 2.08 -5.63
N PRO A 93 -2.75 2.75 -4.74
CA PRO A 93 -2.39 2.93 -3.34
C PRO A 93 -2.03 1.62 -2.61
N THR A 94 -2.74 0.54 -2.94
CA THR A 94 -2.50 -0.78 -2.34
C THR A 94 -1.19 -1.41 -2.79
N GLU A 95 -0.73 -1.17 -4.02
CA GLU A 95 0.50 -1.76 -4.56
C GLU A 95 1.74 -1.30 -3.79
N TRP A 96 1.76 -0.08 -3.26
CA TRP A 96 2.84 0.40 -2.39
C TRP A 96 2.97 -0.44 -1.12
N ASN A 97 1.84 -0.60 -0.41
CA ASN A 97 1.81 -1.20 0.93
C ASN A 97 1.89 -2.74 0.88
N PHE A 98 1.30 -3.34 -0.16
CA PHE A 98 1.23 -4.79 -0.38
C PHE A 98 2.30 -5.31 -1.34
N HIS A 99 3.27 -4.47 -1.74
CA HIS A 99 4.46 -4.95 -2.45
C HIS A 99 5.10 -6.13 -1.67
N PRO A 100 5.69 -7.14 -2.34
CA PRO A 100 6.30 -8.30 -1.68
C PRO A 100 7.36 -7.95 -0.62
N HIS A 101 7.99 -6.79 -0.75
CA HIS A 101 8.94 -6.22 0.22
C HIS A 101 8.40 -4.96 0.93
N GLY A 102 7.12 -4.67 0.77
CA GLY A 102 6.42 -3.51 1.31
C GLY A 102 6.07 -3.65 2.79
N THR A 103 5.45 -2.61 3.34
CA THR A 103 5.19 -2.47 4.77
C THR A 103 4.38 -3.63 5.34
N VAL A 104 3.36 -4.11 4.62
CA VAL A 104 2.53 -5.24 5.09
C VAL A 104 3.37 -6.51 5.24
N ALA A 105 4.17 -6.86 4.22
CA ALA A 105 5.04 -8.03 4.24
C ALA A 105 6.07 -7.95 5.38
N GLN A 106 6.72 -6.79 5.54
CA GLN A 106 7.67 -6.56 6.64
C GLN A 106 7.02 -6.69 8.02
N ARG A 107 5.76 -6.26 8.18
CA ARG A 107 5.02 -6.37 9.43
C ARG A 107 4.59 -7.80 9.72
N LEU A 108 4.12 -8.53 8.72
CA LEU A 108 3.78 -9.94 8.84
C LEU A 108 5.02 -10.77 9.22
N ALA A 109 6.18 -10.48 8.64
CA ALA A 109 7.44 -11.16 8.94
C ALA A 109 7.94 -10.96 10.39
N ARG A 110 7.43 -9.94 11.11
CA ARG A 110 7.76 -9.67 12.51
C ARG A 110 6.78 -10.30 13.49
N LEU A 111 5.69 -10.91 13.02
CA LEU A 111 4.78 -11.65 13.88
C LEU A 111 5.47 -12.92 14.37
N ASP A 112 5.29 -13.22 15.66
CA ASP A 112 5.74 -14.47 16.24
C ASP A 112 4.96 -15.65 15.61
N PRO A 113 5.64 -16.55 14.88
CA PRO A 113 4.98 -17.68 14.21
C PRO A 113 4.46 -18.74 15.19
N ASP A 114 4.94 -18.75 16.44
CA ASP A 114 4.59 -19.74 17.47
C ASP A 114 3.34 -19.34 18.26
N LEU A 115 2.75 -18.17 17.94
CA LEU A 115 1.46 -17.77 18.49
C LEU A 115 0.37 -18.82 18.22
N PRO A 116 -0.57 -19.03 19.16
CA PRO A 116 -1.73 -19.87 18.93
C PRO A 116 -2.44 -19.51 17.62
N PRO A 117 -2.89 -20.47 16.81
CA PRO A 117 -3.42 -20.21 15.47
C PRO A 117 -4.52 -19.13 15.42
N ALA A 118 -5.43 -19.13 16.39
CA ALA A 118 -6.50 -18.14 16.49
C ALA A 118 -5.97 -16.72 16.78
N GLU A 119 -4.95 -16.61 17.62
CA GLU A 119 -4.34 -15.33 17.98
C GLU A 119 -3.50 -14.77 16.82
N LEU A 120 -2.74 -15.63 16.14
CA LEU A 120 -2.01 -15.24 14.93
C LEU A 120 -2.97 -14.74 13.85
N ALA A 121 -4.05 -15.50 13.57
CA ALA A 121 -5.06 -15.11 12.60
C ALA A 121 -5.66 -13.74 12.96
N ARG A 122 -6.07 -13.53 14.22
CA ARG A 122 -6.61 -12.25 14.69
C ARG A 122 -5.65 -11.08 14.46
N ARG A 123 -4.35 -11.27 14.73
CA ARG A 123 -3.33 -10.23 14.48
C ARG A 123 -3.15 -9.92 13.00
N VAL A 124 -3.11 -10.95 12.16
CA VAL A 124 -3.03 -10.78 10.70
C VAL A 124 -4.26 -10.05 10.18
N HIS A 125 -5.46 -10.47 10.57
CA HIS A 125 -6.71 -9.80 10.18
C HIS A 125 -6.75 -8.34 10.61
N LEU A 126 -6.35 -8.03 11.85
CA LEU A 126 -6.28 -6.65 12.33
C LEU A 126 -5.28 -5.82 11.52
N LEU A 127 -4.10 -6.36 11.22
CA LEU A 127 -3.11 -5.69 10.39
C LEU A 127 -3.67 -5.40 9.00
N LEU A 128 -4.29 -6.38 8.34
CA LEU A 128 -4.83 -6.21 6.99
C LEU A 128 -6.01 -5.23 6.97
N ALA A 129 -6.89 -5.26 7.97
CA ALA A 129 -7.95 -4.26 8.13
C ALA A 129 -7.38 -2.84 8.31
N ALA A 130 -6.31 -2.71 9.10
CA ALA A 130 -5.64 -1.43 9.31
C ALA A 130 -4.94 -0.89 8.05
N PHE A 131 -4.52 -1.76 7.11
CA PHE A 131 -4.03 -1.34 5.79
C PHE A 131 -5.13 -1.16 4.75
N ASP A 132 -6.32 -1.74 4.95
CA ASP A 132 -7.51 -1.63 4.10
C ASP A 132 -7.20 -1.85 2.60
N PRO A 133 -6.95 -3.09 2.16
CA PRO A 133 -6.83 -3.42 0.74
C PRO A 133 -8.19 -3.27 0.03
N CYS A 134 -8.17 -2.74 -1.20
CA CYS A 134 -9.39 -2.41 -1.97
C CYS A 134 -9.92 -3.56 -2.82
N VAL A 135 -9.27 -4.71 -2.73
CA VAL A 135 -9.62 -5.93 -3.45
C VAL A 135 -9.89 -7.04 -2.44
N PRO A 136 -10.78 -7.99 -2.76
CA PRO A 136 -10.93 -9.20 -1.95
C PRO A 136 -9.59 -9.91 -1.78
N PHE A 137 -9.33 -10.40 -0.56
CA PHE A 137 -8.11 -11.12 -0.25
C PHE A 137 -8.41 -12.36 0.61
N GLY A 138 -7.58 -13.38 0.43
CA GLY A 138 -7.55 -14.57 1.28
C GLY A 138 -6.27 -14.60 2.11
N ILE A 139 -6.33 -15.23 3.27
CA ILE A 139 -5.15 -15.50 4.10
C ILE A 139 -5.02 -17.01 4.22
N GLU A 140 -3.88 -17.52 3.80
CA GLU A 140 -3.58 -18.94 3.88
C GLU A 140 -2.27 -19.12 4.65
N ARG A 141 -2.30 -19.99 5.66
CA ARG A 141 -1.07 -20.44 6.30
C ARG A 141 -0.52 -21.58 5.45
N LEU A 142 0.54 -21.32 4.70
CA LEU A 142 1.27 -22.37 4.00
C LEU A 142 1.89 -23.29 5.07
N GLY A 143 1.36 -24.51 5.21
CA GLY A 143 2.01 -25.55 6.00
C GLY A 143 3.40 -25.88 5.42
N THR A 144 4.27 -26.49 6.22
CA THR A 144 5.62 -26.96 5.85
C THR A 144 5.65 -28.01 4.72
N ALA A 145 4.52 -28.37 4.12
CA ALA A 145 4.40 -29.44 3.12
C ALA A 145 4.85 -29.07 1.70
N ARG A 146 5.44 -27.88 1.45
CA ARG A 146 5.94 -27.52 0.10
C ARG A 146 7.40 -27.91 -0.16
N ALA A 147 8.12 -28.44 0.83
CA ALA A 147 9.46 -29.00 0.65
C ALA A 147 9.45 -30.45 0.13
N ALA A 148 8.39 -31.23 0.36
CA ALA A 148 8.33 -32.65 -0.01
C ALA A 148 7.96 -32.93 -1.49
N MET A 149 7.53 -31.92 -2.26
CA MET A 149 7.11 -32.08 -3.66
C MET A 149 8.20 -31.78 -4.70
N ARG A 150 9.45 -31.50 -4.30
CA ARG A 150 10.57 -31.25 -5.23
C ARG A 150 11.64 -32.34 -5.32
N GLU A 151 11.56 -33.42 -4.53
CA GLU A 151 12.53 -34.53 -4.59
C GLU A 151 11.98 -35.85 -5.17
N ALA A 152 10.68 -35.96 -5.47
CA ALA A 152 10.09 -37.15 -6.10
C ALA A 152 10.16 -37.12 -7.65
N GLY A 153 11.28 -36.67 -8.21
CA GLY A 153 11.41 -36.46 -9.66
C GLY A 153 12.80 -36.72 -10.24
N HIS A 154 13.61 -37.58 -9.62
CA HIS A 154 14.79 -38.21 -10.25
C HIS A 154 14.99 -39.61 -9.63
N ALA A 155 14.31 -40.59 -10.22
CA ALA A 155 14.73 -42.00 -10.25
C ALA A 155 14.21 -42.59 -11.57
#